data_AF-A0A947D534-F1
#
_entry.id   AF-A0A947D534-F1
#
_cell.length_a   1.000
_cell.length_b   1.000
_cell.length_c   1.000
_cell.angle_alpha   90.00
_cell.angle_beta   90.00
_cell.angle_gamma   90.00
#
_symmetry.space_group_name_H-M   'P 1'
#
loop_
_entity.id
_entity.type
_entity.pdbx_description
1 polymer ?
#
loop_
_entity_poly.entity_id
_entity_poly.type
_entity_poly.pdbx_seq_one_letter_code
_entity_poly.pdbx_strand_id
1 'polypeptide(L)' 'MPSLIKFLVVLLVLGIVTFAGMYYLANYVEPKPREITIRVPSDRFREQ' A
#
# COMPACT_ATOMS: atom_id res chain seq x y z
N MET A 1 -23.32 26.86 -7.83
CA MET A 1 -22.17 26.57 -6.97
C MET A 1 -22.38 25.20 -6.35
N PRO A 2 -21.49 24.21 -6.53
CA PRO A 2 -21.57 22.98 -5.76
C PRO A 2 -21.55 23.39 -4.28
N SER A 3 -22.62 23.11 -3.55
CA SER A 3 -22.70 23.47 -2.13
C SER A 3 -21.62 22.71 -1.36
N LEU A 4 -21.13 23.27 -0.25
CA LEU A 4 -20.17 22.63 0.64
C LEU A 4 -20.53 21.15 0.93
N ILE A 5 -21.82 20.86 1.07
CA ILE A 5 -22.36 19.51 1.26
C ILE A 5 -22.02 18.58 0.09
N LYS A 6 -22.21 19.03 -1.16
CA LYS A 6 -21.86 18.21 -2.34
C LYS A 6 -20.38 17.88 -2.38
N PHE A 7 -19.52 18.83 -2.00
CA PHE A 7 -18.07 18.58 -1.91
C PHE A 7 -17.74 17.54 -0.83
N LEU A 8 -18.33 17.67 0.37
CA LEU A 8 -18.14 16.70 1.45
C LEU A 8 -18.64 15.30 1.09
N VAL A 9 -19.77 15.20 0.39
CA VAL A 9 -20.29 13.91 -0.10
C VAL A 9 -19.30 13.24 -1.05
N VAL A 10 -18.69 14.00 -1.97
CA VAL A 10 -17.65 13.45 -2.86
C VAL A 10 -16.45 12.94 -2.06
N LEU A 11 -15.95 13.71 -1.09
CA LEU A 11 -14.84 13.27 -0.23
C LEU A 11 -15.19 12.00 0.57
N LEU A 12 -16.41 11.93 1.10
CA LEU A 12 -16.89 10.76 1.82
C LEU A 12 -16.88 9.51 0.93
N VAL A 13 -17.41 9.62 -0.28
CA VAL A 13 -17.42 8.51 -1.25
C VAL A 13 -16.00 8.08 -1.60
N LEU A 14 -15.11 9.03 -1.88
CA LEU A 14 -13.70 8.72 -2.19
C LEU A 14 -12.99 8.05 -1.02
N GLY A 15 -13.23 8.53 0.21
CA GLY A 15 -12.69 7.94 1.43
C GLY A 15 -13.16 6.50 1.62
N ILE A 16 -14.47 6.25 1.45
CA ILE A 16 -15.04 4.91 1.56
C ILE A 16 -14.45 3.97 0.50
N VAL A 17 -14.41 4.39 -0.77
CA VAL A 17 -13.89 3.54 -1.86
C VAL A 17 -12.42 3.20 -1.65
N THR A 18 -11.61 4.19 -1.27
CA THR A 18 -10.18 3.99 -1.02
C THR A 18 -9.95 3.06 0.17
N PHE A 19 -10.64 3.30 1.28
CA PHE A 19 -10.53 2.46 2.47
C PHE A 19 -11.01 1.04 2.22
N ALA A 20 -12.15 0.86 1.55
CA ALA A 20 -12.68 -0.45 1.21
C ALA A 20 -11.73 -1.23 0.29
N GLY A 21 -11.16 -0.55 -0.71
CA GLY A 21 -10.14 -1.13 -1.59
C GLY A 21 -8.92 -1.60 -0.79
N MET A 22 -8.36 -0.76 0.06
CA MET A 22 -7.21 -1.11 0.89
C MET A 22 -7.53 -2.26 1.86
N TYR A 23 -8.67 -2.23 2.53
CA TYR A 23 -9.13 -3.30 3.42
C TYR A 23 -9.26 -4.62 2.68
N TYR A 24 -9.83 -4.60 1.46
CA TYR A 24 -9.96 -5.79 0.64
C TYR A 24 -8.59 -6.38 0.28
N LEU A 25 -7.67 -5.55 -0.23
CA LEU A 25 -6.32 -6.00 -0.58
C LEU A 25 -5.59 -6.57 0.63
N ALA A 26 -5.67 -5.92 1.78
CA ALA A 26 -4.93 -6.34 2.98
C ALA A 26 -5.40 -7.69 3.54
N ASN A 27 -6.70 -8.01 3.44
CA ASN A 27 -7.26 -9.21 4.06
C ASN A 27 -7.49 -10.37 3.09
N TYR A 28 -7.71 -10.09 1.81
CA TYR A 28 -8.13 -11.10 0.83
C TYR A 28 -7.11 -11.31 -0.30
N VAL A 29 -6.00 -10.58 -0.31
CA VAL A 29 -4.93 -10.79 -1.30
C VAL A 29 -3.65 -11.22 -0.59
N GLU A 30 -3.22 -12.43 -0.89
CA GLU A 30 -1.94 -12.94 -0.38
C GLU A 30 -0.76 -12.37 -1.19
N PRO A 31 0.24 -11.76 -0.53
CA PRO A 31 1.45 -11.32 -1.21
C PRO A 31 2.27 -12.53 -1.64
N LYS A 32 2.65 -12.59 -2.92
CA LYS A 32 3.55 -13.64 -3.42
C LYS A 32 4.96 -13.44 -2.86
N PRO A 33 5.49 -14.38 -2.06
CA PRO A 33 6.88 -14.30 -1.62
C PRO A 33 7.78 -14.37 -2.84
N ARG A 34 8.70 -13.42 -2.97
CA ARG A 34 9.76 -13.46 -3.98
C ARG A 34 11.07 -13.70 -3.27
N GLU A 35 11.79 -14.71 -3.72
CA GLU A 35 13.20 -14.88 -3.34
C GLU A 35 14.01 -13.77 -4.01
N ILE A 36 14.55 -12.86 -3.19
CA ILE A 36 15.46 -11.81 -3.65
C ILE A 36 16.88 -12.25 -3.29
N THR A 37 17.58 -12.82 -4.26
CA THR A 37 19.01 -13.11 -4.11
C THR A 37 19.80 -11.84 -4.37
N ILE A 38 20.21 -11.15 -3.30
CA ILE A 38 21.21 -10.08 -3.41
C ILE A 38 22.61 -10.71 -3.35
N ARG A 39 23.51 -10.29 -4.25
CA ARG A 39 24.93 -10.62 -4.12
C ARG A 39 25.51 -9.77 -2.99
N VAL A 40 25.90 -10.41 -1.88
CA VAL A 40 26.60 -9.72 -0.79
C VAL A 40 28.09 -9.62 -1.17
N PRO A 41 28.66 -8.40 -1.28
CA PRO A 41 30.09 -8.24 -1.53
C PRO A 41 30.92 -8.83 -0.39
N SER A 42 31.88 -9.69 -0.72
CA SER A 42 32.78 -10.37 0.23
C SER A 42 33.67 -9.42 1.03
N ASP A 43 33.83 -8.17 0.58
CA ASP A 43 34.65 -7.17 1.27
C ASP A 43 34.08 -6.74 2.62
N ARG A 44 32.77 -6.95 2.85
CA ARG A 44 32.10 -6.62 4.12
C ARG A 44 32.30 -7.67 5.24
N PHE A 45 32.84 -8.85 4.92
CA PHE A 45 33.03 -9.97 5.86
C PHE A 45 34.49 -10.14 6.32
N ARG A 46 35.43 -9.32 5.83
CA ARG A 46 36.85 -9.44 6.17
C ARG A 46 37.25 -8.78 7.50
N GLU A 47 36.31 -8.16 8.21
CA GLU A 47 36.57 -7.40 9.45
C GLU A 47 35.81 -7.92 10.70
N GLN A 48 35.23 -9.14 10.66
CA GLN A 48 34.70 -9.82 11.85
C GLN A 48 35.63 -10.93 12.33
#